data_AF-A0AA88PCF7-F1
#
_entry.id   AF-A0AA88PCF7-F1
#
_cell.length_a   1.000
_cell.length_b   1.000
_cell.length_c   1.000
_cell.angle_alpha   90.00
_cell.angle_beta   90.00
_cell.angle_gamma   90.00
#
_symmetry.space_group_name_H-M   'P 1'
#
loop_
_entity.id
_entity.type
_entity.pdbx_description
1 polymer ?
#
loop_
_entity_poly.entity_id
_entity_poly.type
_entity_poly.pdbx_seq_one_letter_code
_entity_poly.pdbx_strand_id
1 'polypeptide(L)'
;MPNLASPDPFYSACRASFASVPLTVSGSPLTLRSLYRSALGAAEAWACRRDLALQYLGDSEGQQPSSWQVDGFLAVEGLPRQLCSVGRPMSVSRALVCLGPPPSAAAKGPWTQASVLLNSGVSSPSSEAWLTWAWSEVLSVVRSPPRLLRTPSGKCHRSLALHATQAYTTRGATLSTLCTVDHYTAGMLLSGVGDALGYRNKLWEYNQSGPAIHQELEELGGLKNISVELPDWPVSDDTVLHLATAEALTTGKLGEELLHEVAFRYVEGMKDMEGRMPGPSSIIGTAQLRPGTEGGYRVPYNLEATGCGAAMRSMCIGLRYPRPDQLSLLVEVAVETGRMTHPHPTGFLGAVASALFTSYAVQRRPITTWGLGLLEEACPVAKTFVKSTGYAVKETENDWNYFTGKWKWYLDLRGLSLETESVTWPDPYGPAERDEAYKSFSLSGWGGRSGHDAPMIALDALLGAGSDWGELMSRAGFHGGDSDSTAVIACCCWGLLYGLDKVPQCNYRNLEYRGRLESVAQKLYTLSH
;
A
#
# COMPACT_ATOMS: atom_id res chain seq x y z
N MET A 1 26.02 6.34 58.31
CA MET A 1 25.49 7.35 57.38
C MET A 1 26.50 7.55 56.25
N PRO A 2 26.10 7.83 54.99
CA PRO A 2 24.74 7.80 54.46
C PRO A 2 24.57 7.08 53.09
N ASN A 3 23.30 6.70 52.85
CA ASN A 3 22.51 6.76 51.61
C ASN A 3 22.92 5.97 50.34
N LEU A 4 22.32 4.79 50.23
CA LEU A 4 21.81 4.26 48.95
C LEU A 4 20.48 4.96 48.62
N ALA A 5 20.44 5.67 47.50
CA ALA A 5 19.24 6.31 46.98
C ALA A 5 18.37 5.29 46.21
N SER A 6 17.07 5.53 46.34
CA SER A 6 15.86 4.82 45.91
C SER A 6 15.85 4.12 44.54
N PRO A 7 15.07 3.01 44.41
CA PRO A 7 14.65 2.48 43.13
C PRO A 7 13.52 3.31 42.48
N ASP A 8 13.61 3.35 41.16
CA ASP A 8 12.77 3.93 40.12
C ASP A 8 11.22 3.84 40.33
N PRO A 9 10.42 4.90 40.10
CA PRO A 9 8.96 4.89 40.28
C PRO A 9 8.17 3.92 39.39
N PHE A 10 8.80 3.29 38.39
CA PHE A 10 8.09 2.42 37.44
C PHE A 10 7.62 1.07 38.05
N TYR A 11 8.21 0.61 39.16
CA TYR A 11 7.90 -0.71 39.71
C TYR A 11 6.73 -0.74 40.73
N SER A 12 6.24 0.42 41.18
CA SER A 12 5.17 0.51 42.19
C SER A 12 3.75 0.54 41.60
N ALA A 13 3.59 0.79 40.30
CA ALA A 13 2.25 0.93 39.69
C ALA A 13 1.62 -0.40 39.26
N CYS A 14 2.41 -1.46 39.00
CA CYS A 14 1.87 -2.75 38.56
C CYS A 14 1.38 -3.66 39.70
N ARG A 15 1.57 -3.31 40.97
CA ARG A 15 1.11 -4.11 42.12
C ARG A 15 -0.24 -3.68 42.70
N ALA A 16 -0.87 -2.60 42.19
CA ALA A 16 -2.06 -2.01 42.81
C ALA A 16 -3.41 -2.30 42.11
N SER A 17 -3.47 -3.20 41.12
CA SER A 17 -4.76 -3.51 40.42
C SER A 17 -5.25 -4.95 40.52
N PHE A 18 -4.69 -5.78 41.40
CA PHE A 18 -5.23 -7.12 41.66
C PHE A 18 -5.43 -7.37 43.16
N ALA A 19 -6.37 -6.62 43.75
CA ALA A 19 -6.97 -6.95 45.03
C ALA A 19 -8.44 -7.33 44.82
N SER A 20 -8.70 -8.64 44.90
CA SER A 20 -9.97 -9.29 45.30
C SER A 20 -11.31 -8.69 44.81
N VAL A 21 -11.89 -9.30 43.76
CA VAL A 21 -13.33 -9.24 43.48
C VAL A 21 -13.96 -10.57 43.92
N PRO A 22 -14.98 -10.61 44.80
CA PRO A 22 -15.71 -11.83 45.10
C PRO A 22 -16.68 -12.17 43.96
N LEU A 23 -16.57 -13.37 43.40
CA LEU A 23 -17.49 -13.90 42.39
C LEU A 23 -18.63 -14.68 43.08
N THR A 24 -19.80 -14.07 43.22
CA THR A 24 -21.07 -14.80 43.32
C THR A 24 -21.61 -15.04 41.91
N VAL A 25 -21.74 -16.31 41.51
CA VAL A 25 -22.23 -16.69 40.17
C VAL A 25 -23.68 -17.14 40.26
N SER A 26 -24.59 -16.34 39.68
CA SER A 26 -25.89 -16.79 39.19
C SER A 26 -26.12 -16.22 37.79
N GLY A 27 -26.02 -17.05 36.74
CA GLY A 27 -26.36 -16.62 35.38
C GLY A 27 -25.81 -17.49 34.24
N SER A 28 -26.73 -18.12 33.52
CA SER A 28 -26.77 -18.80 32.19
C SER A 28 -25.49 -19.25 31.42
N PRO A 29 -25.59 -20.29 30.55
CA PRO A 29 -24.44 -21.00 29.95
C PRO A 29 -23.61 -20.25 28.88
N LEU A 30 -23.95 -18.98 28.57
CA LEU A 30 -23.30 -18.22 27.49
C LEU A 30 -22.04 -17.45 27.94
N THR A 31 -21.73 -17.42 29.23
CA THR A 31 -20.58 -16.69 29.82
C THR A 31 -19.30 -17.53 29.96
N LEU A 32 -19.38 -18.86 29.94
CA LEU A 32 -18.21 -19.74 30.08
C LEU A 32 -17.32 -19.79 28.82
N ARG A 33 -17.89 -19.61 27.61
CA ARG A 33 -17.11 -19.60 26.36
C ARG A 33 -16.27 -18.33 26.16
N SER A 34 -16.70 -17.18 26.67
CA SER A 34 -15.90 -15.95 26.58
C SER A 34 -14.75 -15.97 27.58
N LEU A 35 -14.99 -16.48 28.80
CA LEU A 35 -13.95 -16.65 29.82
C LEU A 35 -12.85 -17.63 29.38
N TYR A 36 -13.21 -18.72 28.69
CA TYR A 36 -12.23 -19.68 28.16
C TYR A 36 -11.36 -19.09 27.03
N ARG A 37 -11.93 -18.24 26.15
CA ARG A 37 -11.17 -17.54 25.11
C ARG A 37 -10.23 -16.48 25.67
N SER A 38 -10.66 -15.73 26.69
CA SER A 38 -9.79 -14.75 27.36
C SER A 38 -8.64 -15.41 28.13
N ALA A 39 -8.85 -16.60 28.71
CA ALA A 39 -7.80 -17.36 29.39
C ALA A 39 -6.77 -17.95 28.42
N LEU A 40 -7.20 -18.42 27.24
CA LEU A 40 -6.31 -18.89 26.17
C LEU A 40 -5.46 -17.76 25.57
N GLY A 41 -6.06 -16.59 25.30
CA GLY A 41 -5.31 -15.43 24.82
C GLY A 41 -4.27 -14.90 25.83
N ALA A 42 -4.56 -14.98 27.13
CA ALA A 42 -3.61 -14.61 28.17
C ALA A 42 -2.46 -15.62 28.33
N ALA A 43 -2.71 -16.92 28.12
CA ALA A 43 -1.69 -17.97 28.16
C ALA A 43 -0.74 -17.92 26.94
N GLU A 44 -1.25 -17.59 25.75
CA GLU A 44 -0.46 -17.43 24.53
C GLU A 44 0.43 -16.17 24.57
N ALA A 45 -0.07 -15.07 25.15
CA ALA A 45 0.70 -13.85 25.38
C ALA A 45 1.83 -14.01 26.42
N TRP A 46 1.78 -15.07 27.25
CA TRP A 46 2.85 -15.45 28.17
C TRP A 46 3.90 -16.34 27.49
N ALA A 47 3.47 -17.30 26.67
CA ALA A 47 4.37 -18.16 25.91
C ALA A 47 5.26 -17.36 24.93
N CYS A 48 4.67 -16.41 24.20
CA CYS A 48 5.39 -15.56 23.25
C CYS A 48 6.44 -14.65 23.93
N ARG A 49 6.16 -14.17 25.16
CA ARG A 49 7.11 -13.38 25.95
C ARG A 49 8.24 -14.20 26.57
N ARG A 50 8.01 -15.50 26.83
CA ARG A 50 9.04 -16.41 27.35
C ARG A 50 10.07 -16.75 26.27
N ASP A 51 9.63 -16.93 25.02
CA ASP A 51 10.53 -17.26 23.91
C ASP A 51 11.40 -16.06 23.48
N LEU A 52 10.87 -14.83 23.58
CA LEU A 52 11.64 -13.59 23.42
C LEU A 52 12.71 -13.39 24.52
N ALA A 53 12.42 -13.80 25.76
CA ALA A 53 13.39 -13.72 26.85
C ALA A 53 14.51 -14.79 26.75
N LEU A 54 14.24 -15.94 26.12
CA LEU A 54 15.23 -16.99 25.90
C LEU A 54 16.13 -16.73 24.68
N GLN A 55 15.69 -15.89 23.73
CA GLN A 55 16.56 -15.39 22.64
C GLN A 55 17.51 -14.28 23.07
N TYR A 56 17.24 -13.58 24.18
CA TYR A 56 18.07 -12.46 24.69
C TYR A 56 19.09 -12.85 25.78
N LEU A 57 19.17 -14.12 26.16
CA LEU A 57 20.12 -14.62 27.18
C LEU A 57 21.15 -15.62 26.63
N GLY A 58 21.25 -15.77 25.31
CA GLY A 58 22.17 -16.69 24.65
C GLY A 58 23.38 -15.98 24.03
N ASP A 59 24.14 -15.21 24.80
CA ASP A 59 25.49 -14.78 24.39
C ASP A 59 26.32 -14.36 25.62
N SER A 60 26.77 -15.37 26.38
CA SER A 60 27.94 -15.25 27.25
C SER A 60 28.48 -16.64 27.59
N GLU A 61 29.09 -17.33 26.62
CA GLU A 61 29.97 -18.47 26.90
C GLU A 61 31.43 -18.06 26.68
N GLY A 62 32.18 -18.04 27.78
CA GLY A 62 33.61 -17.80 27.78
C GLY A 62 34.22 -18.17 29.11
N GLN A 63 34.27 -19.48 29.42
CA GLN A 63 35.36 -20.15 30.15
C GLN A 63 34.94 -21.58 30.58
N GLN A 64 35.63 -22.58 30.02
CA GLN A 64 35.82 -23.90 30.66
C GLN A 64 36.92 -23.78 31.74
N PRO A 65 36.95 -24.60 32.82
CA PRO A 65 37.25 -26.04 32.67
C PRO A 65 36.74 -27.06 33.73
N SER A 66 36.79 -28.33 33.30
CA SER A 66 37.20 -29.55 34.03
C SER A 66 36.24 -30.34 34.96
N SER A 67 36.04 -31.62 34.56
CA SER A 67 36.32 -32.86 35.33
C SER A 67 35.17 -33.76 35.86
N TRP A 68 35.37 -35.08 35.64
CA TRP A 68 34.75 -36.31 36.22
C TRP A 68 33.35 -36.74 35.71
N GLN A 69 33.22 -37.82 34.91
CA GLN A 69 33.04 -39.27 35.24
C GLN A 69 31.79 -39.59 36.12
N VAL A 70 30.98 -40.65 35.99
CA VAL A 70 30.77 -41.87 35.15
C VAL A 70 29.45 -42.54 35.67
N ASP A 71 28.72 -43.25 34.80
CA ASP A 71 27.73 -44.36 35.01
C ASP A 71 26.45 -44.28 35.89
N GLY A 72 25.36 -44.88 35.37
CA GLY A 72 24.52 -45.78 36.18
C GLY A 72 23.01 -45.91 35.91
N PHE A 73 22.64 -47.01 35.24
CA PHE A 73 21.49 -47.93 35.52
C PHE A 73 20.08 -47.82 34.86
N LEU A 74 19.64 -49.03 34.48
CA LEU A 74 18.39 -49.57 33.93
C LEU A 74 17.28 -49.83 34.98
N ALA A 75 16.01 -49.80 34.55
CA ALA A 75 14.90 -50.78 34.82
C ALA A 75 13.57 -50.22 34.25
N VAL A 76 12.79 -50.82 33.33
CA VAL A 76 12.06 -52.12 33.24
C VAL A 76 10.55 -52.00 33.62
N GLU A 77 9.72 -52.26 32.60
CA GLU A 77 8.37 -52.91 32.55
C GLU A 77 7.03 -52.23 32.94
N GLY A 78 6.01 -52.53 32.10
CA GLY A 78 4.57 -52.41 32.40
C GLY A 78 3.60 -52.45 31.19
N LEU A 79 3.34 -53.65 30.63
CA LEU A 79 2.29 -54.04 29.65
C LEU A 79 0.87 -54.09 30.30
N PRO A 80 -0.31 -54.31 29.61
CA PRO A 80 -0.51 -55.22 28.47
C PRO A 80 -1.46 -54.82 27.31
N ARG A 81 -1.31 -55.63 26.24
CA ARG A 81 -2.07 -55.72 24.98
C ARG A 81 -3.44 -56.39 25.14
N GLN A 82 -4.33 -56.16 24.17
CA GLN A 82 -5.08 -57.27 23.55
C GLN A 82 -5.38 -57.03 22.06
N LEU A 83 -5.35 -58.12 21.31
CA LEU A 83 -5.47 -58.28 19.85
C LEU A 83 -6.94 -58.33 19.41
N CYS A 84 -7.21 -58.00 18.14
CA CYS A 84 -7.88 -58.94 17.23
C CYS A 84 -7.67 -58.56 15.75
N SER A 85 -7.34 -59.59 14.98
CA SER A 85 -7.21 -59.71 13.53
C SER A 85 -8.55 -59.43 12.80
N VAL A 86 -8.62 -59.19 11.48
CA VAL A 86 -8.60 -60.20 10.41
C VAL A 86 -8.69 -59.47 9.05
N GLY A 87 -7.96 -59.97 8.03
CA GLY A 87 -8.48 -60.03 6.64
C GLY A 87 -7.91 -59.08 5.57
N ARG A 88 -6.89 -59.55 4.84
CA ARG A 88 -6.67 -59.29 3.38
C ARG A 88 -7.42 -60.40 2.58
N PRO A 89 -7.63 -60.38 1.23
CA PRO A 89 -6.69 -59.86 0.21
C PRO A 89 -7.22 -59.41 -1.20
N MET A 90 -6.27 -59.00 -2.06
CA MET A 90 -6.24 -59.01 -3.56
C MET A 90 -7.15 -58.01 -4.35
N SER A 91 -6.82 -57.49 -5.55
CA SER A 91 -5.77 -57.67 -6.57
C SER A 91 -5.51 -56.32 -7.29
N VAL A 92 -4.27 -55.94 -7.65
CA VAL A 92 -3.55 -56.09 -8.94
C VAL A 92 -4.37 -55.79 -10.21
N SER A 93 -4.05 -54.68 -10.88
CA SER A 93 -3.85 -54.64 -12.35
C SER A 93 -2.93 -53.48 -12.75
N ARG A 94 -1.91 -53.84 -13.54
CA ARG A 94 -0.93 -53.00 -14.24
C ARG A 94 -1.60 -52.24 -15.40
N ALA A 95 -1.06 -51.06 -15.72
CA ALA A 95 -0.79 -50.68 -17.10
C ALA A 95 0.37 -49.65 -17.17
N LEU A 96 1.52 -50.13 -17.63
CA LEU A 96 2.58 -49.35 -18.27
C LEU A 96 2.13 -49.07 -19.71
N VAL A 97 2.27 -47.83 -20.20
CA VAL A 97 2.68 -47.56 -21.60
C VAL A 97 3.50 -46.26 -21.63
N CYS A 98 4.78 -46.40 -21.97
CA CYS A 98 5.62 -45.36 -22.57
C CYS A 98 5.72 -45.69 -24.07
N LEU A 99 5.51 -44.72 -24.98
CA LEU A 99 6.09 -44.72 -26.32
C LEU A 99 6.32 -43.26 -26.77
N GLY A 100 7.55 -42.97 -27.18
CA GLY A 100 8.02 -41.66 -27.64
C GLY A 100 7.76 -41.35 -29.13
N PRO A 101 8.38 -40.29 -29.69
CA PRO A 101 8.22 -39.77 -31.07
C PRO A 101 9.29 -40.41 -32.03
N PRO A 102 9.59 -39.97 -33.28
CA PRO A 102 8.95 -39.15 -34.36
C PRO A 102 8.89 -39.95 -35.72
N PRO A 103 8.94 -39.41 -36.99
CA PRO A 103 10.09 -38.69 -37.59
C PRO A 103 9.80 -37.58 -38.65
N SER A 104 10.92 -36.97 -39.05
CA SER A 104 11.29 -35.88 -39.99
C SER A 104 10.74 -35.82 -41.42
N ALA A 105 10.81 -34.63 -42.03
CA ALA A 105 11.33 -34.44 -43.39
C ALA A 105 11.97 -33.04 -43.60
N ALA A 106 13.16 -33.05 -44.20
CA ALA A 106 13.98 -31.90 -44.59
C ALA A 106 13.98 -31.73 -46.12
N ALA A 107 14.10 -30.50 -46.64
CA ALA A 107 14.67 -30.17 -47.95
C ALA A 107 15.03 -28.67 -48.01
N LYS A 108 16.32 -28.30 -48.02
CA LYS A 108 17.15 -27.89 -49.19
C LYS A 108 16.89 -26.43 -49.67
N GLY A 109 17.93 -25.57 -49.59
CA GLY A 109 18.01 -24.20 -50.17
C GLY A 109 18.18 -24.21 -51.70
N PRO A 110 18.96 -23.30 -52.36
CA PRO A 110 19.73 -22.14 -51.85
C PRO A 110 19.80 -20.90 -52.82
N TRP A 111 20.63 -19.88 -52.48
CA TRP A 111 21.20 -18.77 -53.31
C TRP A 111 20.24 -17.75 -53.98
N THR A 112 20.44 -16.42 -53.85
CA THR A 112 21.49 -15.68 -54.56
C THR A 112 21.63 -14.23 -54.06
N GLN A 113 22.88 -13.75 -54.07
CA GLN A 113 23.31 -12.37 -53.94
C GLN A 113 22.85 -11.51 -55.13
N ALA A 114 22.64 -10.21 -54.91
CA ALA A 114 23.08 -9.18 -55.85
C ALA A 114 23.26 -7.83 -55.12
N SER A 115 24.51 -7.49 -54.87
CA SER A 115 25.01 -6.16 -54.54
C SER A 115 25.01 -5.30 -55.81
N VAL A 116 24.60 -4.03 -55.74
CA VAL A 116 25.16 -2.97 -56.59
C VAL A 116 25.28 -1.67 -55.79
N LEU A 117 26.52 -1.20 -55.74
CA LEU A 117 27.02 0.10 -55.30
C LEU A 117 26.62 1.23 -56.27
N LEU A 118 26.55 2.46 -55.75
CA LEU A 118 27.04 3.76 -56.30
C LEU A 118 26.25 4.87 -55.58
N ASN A 119 26.77 5.56 -54.56
CA ASN A 119 27.85 6.55 -54.50
C ASN A 119 27.51 7.93 -55.10
N SER A 120 27.93 8.98 -54.37
CA SER A 120 27.78 10.44 -54.60
C SER A 120 26.36 11.01 -54.39
N GLY A 121 26.12 12.15 -53.74
CA GLY A 121 27.00 13.20 -53.24
C GLY A 121 26.24 14.53 -53.28
N VAL A 122 26.26 15.25 -52.16
CA VAL A 122 26.16 16.72 -52.03
C VAL A 122 24.76 17.40 -52.07
N SER A 123 24.62 18.29 -51.08
CA SER A 123 23.80 19.51 -50.95
C SER A 123 22.29 19.45 -50.76
N SER A 124 21.86 19.89 -49.57
CA SER A 124 20.58 20.58 -49.36
C SER A 124 20.60 21.95 -50.06
N PRO A 125 19.43 22.54 -50.39
CA PRO A 125 18.76 23.39 -49.41
C PRO A 125 17.22 23.36 -49.42
N SER A 126 16.65 23.74 -48.26
CA SER A 126 15.36 24.43 -48.03
C SER A 126 14.13 24.07 -48.86
N SER A 127 13.09 23.52 -48.20
CA SER A 127 11.71 23.57 -48.69
C SER A 127 10.72 23.86 -47.55
N GLU A 128 10.57 25.15 -47.21
CA GLU A 128 9.24 25.69 -46.89
C GLU A 128 8.45 25.68 -48.20
N ALA A 129 7.47 24.77 -48.34
CA ALA A 129 6.29 24.86 -49.22
C ALA A 129 5.70 23.47 -49.52
N TRP A 130 5.30 22.70 -48.48
CA TRP A 130 4.47 21.50 -48.66
C TRP A 130 3.53 21.22 -47.47
N LEU A 131 2.87 22.24 -46.92
CA LEU A 131 1.82 22.05 -45.89
C LEU A 131 0.70 23.12 -45.97
N THR A 132 0.08 23.33 -47.13
CA THR A 132 -1.15 24.14 -47.23
C THR A 132 -2.20 23.61 -48.21
N TRP A 133 -2.20 22.31 -48.55
CA TRP A 133 -3.24 21.74 -49.42
C TRP A 133 -3.64 20.31 -49.04
N ALA A 134 -4.10 20.11 -47.80
CA ALA A 134 -4.77 18.88 -47.34
C ALA A 134 -5.63 19.10 -46.08
N TRP A 135 -6.48 20.14 -46.05
CA TRP A 135 -7.38 20.44 -44.92
C TRP A 135 -8.76 20.95 -45.36
N SER A 136 -9.42 20.29 -46.34
CA SER A 136 -10.81 20.65 -46.68
C SER A 136 -11.75 19.55 -47.19
N GLU A 137 -11.45 18.25 -47.04
CA GLU A 137 -12.41 17.19 -47.44
C GLU A 137 -12.46 15.97 -46.49
N VAL A 138 -12.82 16.17 -45.21
CA VAL A 138 -13.33 15.07 -44.33
C VAL A 138 -14.53 15.51 -43.44
N LEU A 139 -15.10 16.70 -43.63
CA LEU A 139 -16.21 17.20 -42.78
C LEU A 139 -17.58 17.30 -43.50
N SER A 140 -18.00 16.24 -44.21
CA SER A 140 -19.35 16.23 -44.82
C SER A 140 -20.15 14.92 -44.73
N VAL A 141 -19.69 13.90 -43.99
CA VAL A 141 -20.50 12.69 -43.74
C VAL A 141 -20.53 12.38 -42.26
N VAL A 142 -21.47 13.00 -41.52
CA VAL A 142 -22.35 12.43 -40.48
C VAL A 142 -23.22 13.60 -39.94
N ARG A 143 -24.32 13.92 -40.64
CA ARG A 143 -25.45 14.67 -40.08
C ARG A 143 -26.75 14.17 -40.71
N SER A 144 -27.29 13.10 -40.13
CA SER A 144 -28.69 12.69 -40.30
C SER A 144 -29.19 12.05 -39.00
N PRO A 145 -30.33 12.46 -38.42
CA PRO A 145 -30.88 11.83 -37.23
C PRO A 145 -31.59 10.52 -37.59
N PRO A 146 -31.54 9.47 -36.75
CA PRO A 146 -32.30 8.26 -37.03
C PRO A 146 -33.79 8.45 -36.70
N ARG A 147 -34.64 8.05 -37.66
CA ARG A 147 -36.09 7.89 -37.48
C ARG A 147 -36.38 6.76 -36.50
N LEU A 148 -37.29 7.03 -35.56
CA LEU A 148 -37.87 6.05 -34.65
C LEU A 148 -38.69 5.00 -35.42
N LEU A 149 -38.25 3.74 -35.37
CA LEU A 149 -39.10 2.58 -35.66
C LEU A 149 -39.37 1.86 -34.34
N ARG A 150 -40.65 1.82 -33.96
CA ARG A 150 -41.16 1.04 -32.82
C ARG A 150 -41.21 -0.43 -33.21
N THR A 151 -40.64 -1.30 -32.38
CA THR A 151 -41.12 -2.68 -32.21
C THR A 151 -41.14 -3.04 -30.71
N PRO A 152 -42.09 -3.86 -30.25
CA PRO A 152 -42.31 -4.12 -28.84
C PRO A 152 -41.54 -5.37 -28.39
N SER A 153 -40.57 -5.21 -27.50
CA SER A 153 -40.28 -6.15 -26.40
C SER A 153 -39.10 -5.61 -25.58
N GLY A 154 -39.35 -5.38 -24.31
CA GLY A 154 -38.36 -4.83 -23.39
C GLY A 154 -37.23 -5.82 -23.11
N LYS A 155 -36.00 -5.32 -23.21
CA LYS A 155 -34.86 -5.57 -22.32
C LYS A 155 -33.70 -4.70 -22.81
N CYS A 156 -33.36 -3.67 -22.04
CA CYS A 156 -32.30 -2.72 -22.36
C CYS A 156 -30.99 -3.22 -21.72
N HIS A 157 -30.02 -3.64 -22.54
CA HIS A 157 -28.62 -3.73 -22.14
C HIS A 157 -27.91 -2.48 -22.67
N ARG A 158 -27.45 -1.59 -21.78
CA ARG A 158 -26.56 -0.50 -22.13
C ARG A 158 -25.12 -1.02 -22.16
N SER A 159 -24.53 -1.04 -23.34
CA SER A 159 -23.09 -1.16 -23.55
C SER A 159 -22.46 0.20 -23.26
N LEU A 160 -21.59 0.29 -22.26
CA LEU A 160 -20.72 1.43 -22.01
C LEU A 160 -19.49 1.29 -22.91
N ALA A 161 -19.42 2.10 -23.97
CA ALA A 161 -18.17 2.37 -24.67
C ALA A 161 -17.69 3.76 -24.22
N LEU A 162 -16.63 3.79 -23.41
CA LEU A 162 -15.94 5.01 -23.01
C LEU A 162 -15.14 5.56 -24.20
N HIS A 163 -15.53 6.73 -24.70
CA HIS A 163 -14.64 7.62 -25.43
C HIS A 163 -14.62 8.97 -24.69
N ALA A 164 -13.68 9.11 -23.76
CA ALA A 164 -13.42 10.38 -23.09
C ALA A 164 -12.34 11.14 -23.89
N THR A 165 -12.80 12.02 -24.79
CA THR A 165 -12.00 13.17 -25.25
C THR A 165 -12.89 14.39 -25.10
N GLN A 166 -12.87 14.99 -23.91
CA GLN A 166 -13.38 16.34 -23.70
C GLN A 166 -12.21 17.27 -23.40
N ALA A 167 -11.88 18.11 -24.37
CA ALA A 167 -11.00 19.24 -24.19
C ALA A 167 -11.77 20.33 -23.42
N TYR A 168 -11.45 20.52 -22.15
CA TYR A 168 -11.93 21.65 -21.36
C TYR A 168 -11.18 22.92 -21.80
N THR A 169 -11.91 23.91 -22.30
CA THR A 169 -11.40 25.28 -22.52
C THR A 169 -12.15 26.24 -21.61
N THR A 170 -11.63 26.46 -20.42
CA THR A 170 -12.04 27.55 -19.53
C THR A 170 -11.03 28.70 -19.68
N ARG A 171 -11.51 29.86 -20.12
CA ARG A 171 -10.71 31.11 -20.15
C ARG A 171 -10.55 31.64 -18.73
N GLY A 172 -9.29 31.76 -18.28
CA GLY A 172 -8.90 32.53 -17.09
C GLY A 172 -7.94 31.75 -16.20
N ALA A 173 -6.66 32.13 -16.23
CA ALA A 173 -5.50 31.50 -15.59
C ALA A 173 -5.10 30.13 -16.17
N THR A 174 -4.16 30.14 -17.12
CA THR A 174 -3.34 28.97 -17.45
C THR A 174 -2.48 28.61 -16.25
N LEU A 175 -3.02 27.84 -15.31
CA LEU A 175 -2.22 26.90 -14.54
C LEU A 175 -1.43 26.09 -15.58
N SER A 176 -0.11 26.01 -15.43
CA SER A 176 0.69 25.08 -16.23
C SER A 176 0.03 23.71 -16.13
N THR A 177 -0.55 23.26 -17.24
CA THR A 177 -1.33 22.00 -17.30
C THR A 177 -0.44 20.79 -17.06
N LEU A 178 0.87 20.95 -17.18
CA LEU A 178 1.85 19.89 -17.01
C LEU A 178 2.43 19.90 -15.60
N CYS A 179 2.44 18.72 -14.99
CA CYS A 179 3.21 18.43 -13.78
C CYS A 179 4.71 18.59 -14.09
N THR A 180 5.45 19.25 -13.22
CA THR A 180 6.89 19.52 -13.39
C THR A 180 7.71 18.69 -12.40
N VAL A 181 9.03 18.70 -12.58
CA VAL A 181 9.94 18.07 -11.60
C VAL A 181 9.76 18.64 -10.19
N ASP A 182 9.47 19.95 -10.05
CA ASP A 182 9.23 20.58 -8.75
C ASP A 182 7.98 20.01 -8.06
N HIS A 183 6.94 19.66 -8.82
CA HIS A 183 5.76 19.00 -8.27
C HIS A 183 6.07 17.57 -7.81
N TYR A 184 6.90 16.82 -8.57
CA TYR A 184 7.38 15.50 -8.14
C TYR A 184 8.19 15.61 -6.85
N THR A 185 9.09 16.60 -6.78
CA THR A 185 9.88 16.88 -5.59
C THR A 185 9.00 17.26 -4.41
N ALA A 186 8.00 18.12 -4.61
CA ALA A 186 7.01 18.45 -3.58
C ALA A 186 6.22 17.22 -3.12
N GLY A 187 5.78 16.36 -4.05
CA GLY A 187 5.06 15.13 -3.73
C GLY A 187 5.87 14.17 -2.85
N MET A 188 7.12 13.87 -3.21
CA MET A 188 7.96 13.00 -2.37
C MET A 188 8.32 13.66 -1.04
N LEU A 189 8.66 14.96 -1.06
CA LEU A 189 9.07 15.67 0.15
C LEU A 189 7.91 15.79 1.14
N LEU A 190 6.74 16.25 0.69
CA LEU A 190 5.57 16.43 1.55
C LEU A 190 4.97 15.10 2.01
N SER A 191 5.16 14.02 1.26
CA SER A 191 4.86 12.66 1.75
C SER A 191 5.61 12.40 3.06
N GLY A 192 6.93 12.63 3.11
CA GLY A 192 7.72 12.45 4.33
C GLY A 192 7.41 13.48 5.42
N VAL A 193 7.04 14.71 5.06
CA VAL A 193 6.54 15.70 6.04
C VAL A 193 5.23 15.24 6.68
N GLY A 194 4.30 14.71 5.89
CA GLY A 194 3.01 14.21 6.35
C GLY A 194 3.20 13.07 7.35
N ASP A 195 4.03 12.09 7.01
CA ASP A 195 4.47 11.03 7.91
C ASP A 195 5.02 11.62 9.23
N ALA A 196 6.12 12.38 9.18
CA ALA A 196 6.78 12.87 10.40
C ALA A 196 5.85 13.70 11.30
N LEU A 197 4.97 14.52 10.71
CA LEU A 197 3.96 15.30 11.44
C LEU A 197 2.86 14.42 12.04
N GLY A 198 2.35 13.43 11.31
CA GLY A 198 1.33 12.50 11.81
C GLY A 198 1.87 11.53 12.85
N TYR A 199 3.18 11.25 12.80
CA TYR A 199 3.90 10.33 13.67
C TYR A 199 4.28 10.99 15.00
N ARG A 200 5.01 12.12 14.91
CA ARG A 200 5.63 12.83 16.04
C ARG A 200 6.31 11.91 17.05
N ASN A 201 7.26 11.09 16.55
CA ASN A 201 7.99 10.11 17.35
C ASN A 201 7.04 9.22 18.19
N LYS A 202 5.97 8.71 17.56
CA LYS A 202 4.90 7.86 18.14
C LYS A 202 3.88 8.59 19.02
N LEU A 203 4.14 9.84 19.40
CA LEU A 203 3.29 10.54 20.37
C LEU A 203 1.89 10.81 19.81
N TRP A 204 1.77 11.04 18.50
CA TRP A 204 0.49 11.34 17.87
C TRP A 204 -0.14 10.11 17.20
N GLU A 205 0.64 9.25 16.54
CA GLU A 205 0.15 7.98 15.96
C GLU A 205 -0.64 7.14 16.97
N TYR A 206 -0.16 7.04 18.23
CA TYR A 206 -0.83 6.24 19.27
C TYR A 206 -1.79 7.04 20.16
N ASN A 207 -2.01 8.33 19.85
CA ASN A 207 -3.01 9.14 20.54
C ASN A 207 -4.36 8.98 19.83
N GLN A 208 -5.29 8.24 20.44
CA GLN A 208 -6.60 7.95 19.85
C GLN A 208 -7.62 9.11 19.95
N SER A 209 -7.16 10.35 20.15
CA SER A 209 -8.00 11.54 20.24
C SER A 209 -7.45 12.66 19.35
N GLY A 210 -8.06 12.84 18.19
CA GLY A 210 -7.87 13.99 17.31
C GLY A 210 -8.03 15.32 18.05
N PRO A 211 -9.07 15.54 18.88
CA PRO A 211 -9.17 16.74 19.70
C PRO A 211 -7.96 16.99 20.61
N ALA A 212 -7.39 15.94 21.24
CA ALA A 212 -6.21 16.09 22.07
C ALA A 212 -4.94 16.42 21.26
N ILE A 213 -4.78 15.78 20.09
CA ILE A 213 -3.69 16.10 19.15
C ILE A 213 -3.79 17.56 18.71
N HIS A 214 -4.98 18.02 18.36
CA HIS A 214 -5.24 19.40 17.97
C HIS A 214 -4.98 20.40 19.11
N GLN A 215 -5.34 20.06 20.35
CA GLN A 215 -5.02 20.88 21.51
C GLN A 215 -3.50 21.00 21.71
N GLU A 216 -2.77 19.88 21.65
CA GLU A 216 -1.31 19.92 21.79
C GLU A 216 -0.64 20.69 20.63
N LEU A 217 -1.16 20.56 19.41
CA LEU A 217 -0.73 21.36 18.27
C LEU A 217 -0.86 22.86 18.56
N GLU A 218 -1.95 23.31 19.18
CA GLU A 218 -2.12 24.71 19.60
C GLU A 218 -1.12 25.12 20.69
N GLU A 219 -0.87 24.24 21.67
CA GLU A 219 0.11 24.45 22.75
C GLU A 219 1.55 24.56 22.20
N LEU A 220 1.86 23.86 21.11
CA LEU A 220 3.10 23.98 20.34
C LEU A 220 3.15 25.23 19.44
N GLY A 221 2.13 26.09 19.48
CA GLY A 221 2.05 27.33 18.71
C GLY A 221 1.44 27.17 17.31
N GLY A 222 0.86 26.02 16.99
CA GLY A 222 0.24 25.70 15.71
C GLY A 222 1.21 25.24 14.63
N LEU A 223 0.66 24.70 13.54
CA LEU A 223 1.42 24.01 12.48
C LEU A 223 2.56 24.84 11.89
N LYS A 224 2.38 26.15 11.75
CA LYS A 224 3.38 27.09 11.21
C LYS A 224 4.63 27.27 12.09
N ASN A 225 4.60 26.75 13.32
CA ASN A 225 5.69 26.84 14.29
C ASN A 225 6.35 25.47 14.55
N ILE A 226 5.91 24.41 13.87
CA ILE A 226 6.54 23.10 13.96
C ILE A 226 7.72 23.06 12.98
N SER A 227 8.93 22.91 13.52
CA SER A 227 10.11 22.54 12.74
C SER A 227 10.20 21.03 12.68
N VAL A 228 9.98 20.45 11.51
CA VAL A 228 10.03 18.99 11.31
C VAL A 228 11.48 18.60 11.15
N GLU A 229 12.08 18.19 12.26
CA GLU A 229 13.46 17.76 12.36
C GLU A 229 13.66 16.78 13.53
N LEU A 230 14.76 16.03 13.46
CA LEU A 230 15.17 15.13 14.54
C LEU A 230 15.56 15.93 15.81
N PRO A 231 15.32 15.38 17.01
CA PRO A 231 14.81 14.03 17.28
C PRO A 231 13.28 13.94 17.42
N ASP A 232 12.56 15.05 17.41
CA ASP A 232 11.14 15.10 17.80
C ASP A 232 10.20 14.69 16.66
N TRP A 233 10.64 14.89 15.41
CA TRP A 233 9.86 14.60 14.21
C TRP A 233 10.65 13.71 13.23
N PRO A 234 11.03 12.48 13.64
CA PRO A 234 11.55 11.49 12.70
C PRO A 234 10.45 11.06 11.73
N VAL A 235 10.85 10.58 10.56
CA VAL A 235 9.91 9.84 9.70
C VAL A 235 9.68 8.42 10.25
N SER A 236 8.52 7.82 10.00
CA SER A 236 8.17 6.45 10.41
C SER A 236 8.60 5.41 9.36
N ASP A 237 8.11 4.18 9.49
CA ASP A 237 8.34 3.12 8.50
C ASP A 237 7.70 3.45 7.14
N ASP A 238 6.69 4.34 7.13
CA ASP A 238 6.03 4.85 5.94
C ASP A 238 7.01 5.42 4.94
N THR A 239 7.76 6.46 5.31
CA THR A 239 8.73 7.11 4.43
C THR A 239 9.89 6.18 4.09
N VAL A 240 10.36 5.37 5.04
CA VAL A 240 11.46 4.43 4.80
C VAL A 240 11.08 3.44 3.70
N LEU A 241 9.89 2.83 3.78
CA LEU A 241 9.43 1.89 2.77
C LEU A 241 8.97 2.58 1.48
N HIS A 242 8.45 3.80 1.55
CA HIS A 242 8.14 4.58 0.35
C HIS A 242 9.42 4.93 -0.44
N LEU A 243 10.49 5.33 0.25
CA LEU A 243 11.83 5.49 -0.32
C LEU A 243 12.36 4.19 -0.91
N ALA A 244 12.18 3.05 -0.22
CA ALA A 244 12.59 1.75 -0.74
C ALA A 244 11.93 1.42 -2.09
N THR A 245 10.62 1.65 -2.22
CA THR A 245 9.90 1.50 -3.50
C THR A 245 10.44 2.47 -4.55
N ALA A 246 10.60 3.75 -4.21
CA ALA A 246 11.06 4.78 -5.13
C ALA A 246 12.48 4.49 -5.64
N GLU A 247 13.40 4.13 -4.75
CA GLU A 247 14.78 3.79 -5.09
C GLU A 247 14.84 2.59 -6.05
N ALA A 248 14.02 1.56 -5.83
CA ALA A 248 13.91 0.43 -6.76
C ALA A 248 13.44 0.88 -8.15
N LEU A 249 12.38 1.69 -8.21
CA LEU A 249 11.84 2.21 -9.48
C LEU A 249 12.86 3.08 -10.23
N THR A 250 13.68 3.86 -9.52
CA THR A 250 14.71 4.72 -10.13
C THR A 250 15.87 3.97 -10.78
N THR A 251 15.98 2.65 -10.55
CA THR A 251 16.96 1.81 -11.27
C THR A 251 16.62 1.65 -12.75
N GLY A 252 15.37 1.93 -13.15
CA GLY A 252 14.89 1.73 -14.52
C GLY A 252 14.62 0.27 -14.89
N LYS A 253 14.83 -0.69 -13.97
CA LYS A 253 14.47 -2.10 -14.15
C LYS A 253 12.96 -2.25 -14.37
N LEU A 254 12.58 -3.29 -15.10
CA LEU A 254 11.18 -3.62 -15.43
C LEU A 254 10.89 -5.09 -15.15
N GLY A 255 9.61 -5.46 -15.13
CA GLY A 255 9.17 -6.84 -14.95
C GLY A 255 9.74 -7.49 -13.67
N GLU A 256 10.14 -8.74 -13.77
CA GLU A 256 10.64 -9.51 -12.62
C GLU A 256 11.94 -8.95 -12.02
N GLU A 257 12.82 -8.34 -12.82
CA GLU A 257 14.03 -7.68 -12.30
C GLU A 257 13.69 -6.53 -11.36
N LEU A 258 12.64 -5.75 -11.69
CA LEU A 258 12.12 -4.71 -10.80
C LEU A 258 11.56 -5.32 -9.52
N LEU A 259 10.81 -6.41 -9.60
CA LEU A 259 10.23 -7.06 -8.42
C LEU A 259 11.32 -7.58 -7.47
N HIS A 260 12.41 -8.12 -7.99
CA HIS A 260 13.56 -8.49 -7.17
C HIS A 260 14.29 -7.29 -6.57
N GLU A 261 14.42 -6.18 -7.31
CA GLU A 261 14.99 -4.95 -6.75
C GLU A 261 14.10 -4.39 -5.63
N VAL A 262 12.79 -4.34 -5.81
CA VAL A 262 11.86 -3.88 -4.77
C VAL A 262 11.95 -4.78 -3.53
N ALA A 263 11.94 -6.10 -3.71
CA ALA A 263 12.09 -7.04 -2.60
C ALA A 263 13.41 -6.83 -1.85
N PHE A 264 14.52 -6.61 -2.56
CA PHE A 264 15.81 -6.26 -1.96
C PHE A 264 15.74 -4.96 -1.18
N ARG A 265 15.17 -3.89 -1.76
CA ARG A 265 15.04 -2.59 -1.08
C ARG A 265 14.16 -2.65 0.16
N TYR A 266 13.10 -3.46 0.16
CA TYR A 266 12.30 -3.67 1.37
C TYR A 266 13.10 -4.35 2.47
N VAL A 267 13.84 -5.42 2.16
CA VAL A 267 14.70 -6.11 3.14
C VAL A 267 15.77 -5.16 3.70
N GLU A 268 16.40 -4.34 2.85
CA GLU A 268 17.37 -3.34 3.31
C GLU A 268 16.72 -2.23 4.14
N GLY A 269 15.53 -1.75 3.75
CA GLY A 269 14.80 -0.72 4.48
C GLY A 269 14.42 -1.15 5.89
N MET A 270 14.13 -2.45 6.11
CA MET A 270 13.85 -2.97 7.45
C MET A 270 15.01 -2.84 8.45
N LYS A 271 16.24 -2.57 7.98
CA LYS A 271 17.40 -2.29 8.85
C LYS A 271 17.37 -0.89 9.47
N ASP A 272 16.51 -0.01 8.98
CA ASP A 272 16.33 1.39 9.42
C ASP A 272 14.98 1.56 10.14
N MET A 273 14.57 0.58 10.95
CA MET A 273 13.28 0.58 11.64
C MET A 273 13.34 0.91 13.14
N GLU A 274 14.53 1.21 13.65
CA GLU A 274 14.71 1.56 15.06
C GLU A 274 13.88 2.81 15.40
N GLY A 275 12.91 2.63 16.30
CA GLY A 275 12.03 3.72 16.72
C GLY A 275 11.02 4.19 15.68
N ARG A 276 10.78 3.42 14.59
CA ARG A 276 9.87 3.77 13.48
C ARG A 276 8.59 2.92 13.37
N MET A 277 8.43 1.94 14.26
CA MET A 277 7.19 1.15 14.47
C MET A 277 6.61 0.40 13.25
N PRO A 278 7.40 -0.38 12.50
CA PRO A 278 6.87 -1.09 11.34
C PRO A 278 5.70 -2.03 11.65
N GLY A 279 4.68 -2.01 10.79
CA GLY A 279 3.49 -2.84 10.93
C GLY A 279 3.78 -4.36 10.88
N PRO A 280 3.00 -5.21 11.59
CA PRO A 280 3.24 -6.66 11.66
C PRO A 280 3.32 -7.36 10.31
N SER A 281 2.44 -7.02 9.36
CA SER A 281 2.45 -7.62 8.02
C SER A 281 3.69 -7.21 7.22
N SER A 282 4.17 -5.98 7.37
CA SER A 282 5.44 -5.53 6.77
C SER A 282 6.62 -6.32 7.33
N ILE A 283 6.70 -6.52 8.65
CA ILE A 283 7.75 -7.32 9.29
C ILE A 283 7.71 -8.78 8.79
N ILE A 284 6.54 -9.43 8.89
CA ILE A 284 6.39 -10.85 8.55
C ILE A 284 6.63 -11.08 7.05
N GLY A 285 6.14 -10.19 6.20
CA GLY A 285 6.31 -10.29 4.76
C GLY A 285 7.77 -10.13 4.34
N THR A 286 8.43 -9.07 4.80
CA THR A 286 9.84 -8.80 4.44
C THR A 286 10.78 -9.91 4.91
N ALA A 287 10.54 -10.49 6.09
CA ALA A 287 11.32 -11.63 6.60
C ALA A 287 11.24 -12.90 5.73
N GLN A 288 10.23 -13.01 4.87
CA GLN A 288 10.05 -14.16 3.98
C GLN A 288 10.65 -13.95 2.57
N LEU A 289 11.00 -12.71 2.22
CA LEU A 289 11.55 -12.37 0.91
C LEU A 289 12.96 -12.96 0.72
N ARG A 290 13.23 -13.43 -0.49
CA ARG A 290 14.52 -13.99 -0.93
C ARG A 290 14.91 -13.36 -2.28
N PRO A 291 15.27 -12.06 -2.30
CA PRO A 291 15.66 -11.38 -3.54
C PRO A 291 16.82 -12.11 -4.23
N GLY A 292 16.75 -12.22 -5.57
CA GLY A 292 17.75 -12.93 -6.38
C GLY A 292 17.48 -14.43 -6.57
N THR A 293 16.47 -15.01 -5.94
CA THR A 293 16.02 -16.40 -6.21
C THR A 293 14.69 -16.39 -6.98
N GLU A 294 14.51 -17.31 -7.94
CA GLU A 294 13.27 -17.40 -8.75
C GLU A 294 12.01 -17.39 -7.86
N GLY A 295 11.08 -16.46 -8.11
CA GLY A 295 9.87 -16.29 -7.30
C GLY A 295 10.08 -15.79 -5.87
N GLY A 296 11.31 -15.47 -5.46
CA GLY A 296 11.67 -15.07 -4.10
C GLY A 296 11.14 -13.71 -3.65
N TYR A 297 10.45 -12.96 -4.51
CA TYR A 297 9.68 -11.76 -4.11
C TYR A 297 8.24 -12.10 -3.67
N ARG A 298 7.81 -13.36 -3.76
CA ARG A 298 6.44 -13.77 -3.39
C ARG A 298 6.39 -14.35 -1.99
N VAL A 299 5.30 -14.05 -1.29
CA VAL A 299 4.97 -14.61 0.03
C VAL A 299 3.58 -15.27 -0.02
N PRO A 300 3.34 -16.34 0.77
CA PRO A 300 2.05 -17.03 0.78
C PRO A 300 0.88 -16.12 1.15
N TYR A 301 -0.32 -16.44 0.67
CA TYR A 301 -1.55 -15.77 1.08
C TYR A 301 -1.68 -15.74 2.62
N ASN A 302 -2.12 -14.59 3.15
CA ASN A 302 -2.33 -14.43 4.58
C ASN A 302 -3.59 -13.61 4.83
N LEU A 303 -4.56 -14.22 5.52
CA LEU A 303 -5.86 -13.63 5.84
C LEU A 303 -5.74 -12.34 6.68
N GLU A 304 -4.69 -12.23 7.51
CA GLU A 304 -4.50 -11.09 8.41
C GLU A 304 -3.75 -9.93 7.75
N ALA A 305 -3.18 -10.11 6.55
CA ALA A 305 -2.30 -9.13 5.92
C ALA A 305 -3.06 -7.99 5.19
N THR A 306 -4.04 -7.43 5.89
CA THR A 306 -4.99 -6.41 5.43
C THR A 306 -4.51 -4.97 5.65
N GLY A 307 -3.38 -4.78 6.33
CA GLY A 307 -2.84 -3.50 6.77
C GLY A 307 -2.55 -2.48 5.66
N CYS A 308 -2.40 -1.22 6.05
CA CYS A 308 -2.04 -0.08 5.20
C CYS A 308 -0.60 -0.13 4.66
N GLY A 309 0.25 -1.02 5.21
CA GLY A 309 1.65 -1.21 4.86
C GLY A 309 1.97 -1.14 3.37
N ALA A 310 1.13 -1.77 2.55
CA ALA A 310 1.27 -1.75 1.09
C ALA A 310 0.82 -0.43 0.44
N ALA A 311 -0.20 0.23 0.99
CA ALA A 311 -0.70 1.53 0.52
C ALA A 311 0.32 2.65 0.74
N MET A 312 0.82 2.80 1.97
CA MET A 312 1.66 3.92 2.42
C MET A 312 2.98 4.07 1.65
N ARG A 313 3.41 3.02 0.94
CA ARG A 313 4.69 2.97 0.20
C ARG A 313 4.56 2.93 -1.32
N SER A 314 3.35 3.14 -1.86
CA SER A 314 3.06 2.87 -3.27
C SER A 314 2.82 4.10 -4.15
N MET A 315 2.79 5.31 -3.59
CA MET A 315 2.52 6.55 -4.33
C MET A 315 3.53 6.75 -5.47
N CYS A 316 4.82 6.54 -5.23
CA CYS A 316 5.87 6.66 -6.25
C CYS A 316 5.69 5.74 -7.48
N ILE A 317 4.88 4.68 -7.42
CA ILE A 317 4.51 3.87 -8.58
C ILE A 317 3.67 4.71 -9.55
N GLY A 318 2.76 5.54 -9.03
CA GLY A 318 1.99 6.51 -9.81
C GLY A 318 2.84 7.63 -10.40
N LEU A 319 3.92 8.03 -9.72
CA LEU A 319 4.91 8.95 -10.28
C LEU A 319 5.68 8.32 -11.45
N ARG A 320 5.96 7.01 -11.37
CA ARG A 320 6.69 6.25 -12.40
C ARG A 320 5.85 5.93 -13.65
N TYR A 321 4.55 5.68 -13.46
CA TYR A 321 3.63 5.28 -14.52
C TYR A 321 2.40 6.21 -14.58
N PRO A 322 2.58 7.53 -14.81
CA PRO A 322 1.51 8.50 -14.61
C PRO A 322 0.50 8.55 -15.77
N ARG A 323 0.80 7.97 -16.94
CA ARG A 323 -0.01 8.16 -18.14
C ARG A 323 -1.18 7.17 -18.21
N PRO A 324 -2.34 7.55 -18.79
CA PRO A 324 -3.49 6.66 -18.92
C PRO A 324 -3.21 5.33 -19.64
N ASP A 325 -2.34 5.34 -20.66
CA ASP A 325 -1.93 4.14 -21.41
C ASP A 325 -1.08 3.15 -20.58
N GLN A 326 -0.56 3.60 -19.43
CA GLN A 326 0.25 2.80 -18.51
C GLN A 326 -0.54 2.22 -17.34
N LEU A 327 -1.88 2.38 -17.30
CA LEU A 327 -2.72 1.91 -16.18
C LEU A 327 -2.48 0.44 -15.84
N SER A 328 -2.39 -0.45 -16.83
CA SER A 328 -2.10 -1.88 -16.59
C SER A 328 -0.78 -2.07 -15.88
N LEU A 329 0.30 -1.43 -16.35
CA LEU A 329 1.63 -1.56 -15.75
C LEU A 329 1.68 -0.97 -14.34
N LEU A 330 1.01 0.17 -14.09
CA LEU A 330 0.86 0.74 -12.75
C LEU A 330 0.21 -0.27 -11.80
N VAL A 331 -0.92 -0.85 -12.22
CA VAL A 331 -1.68 -1.81 -11.42
C VAL A 331 -0.89 -3.10 -11.18
N GLU A 332 -0.22 -3.63 -12.20
CA GLU A 332 0.61 -4.83 -12.09
C GLU A 332 1.72 -4.65 -11.04
N VAL A 333 2.47 -3.53 -11.14
CA VAL A 333 3.54 -3.22 -10.19
C VAL A 333 2.98 -3.01 -8.79
N ALA A 334 1.89 -2.23 -8.63
CA ALA A 334 1.29 -1.99 -7.32
C ALA A 334 0.75 -3.27 -6.65
N VAL A 335 0.13 -4.18 -7.43
CA VAL A 335 -0.34 -5.47 -6.91
C VAL A 335 0.84 -6.34 -6.47
N GLU A 336 1.87 -6.49 -7.31
CA GLU A 336 3.02 -7.34 -7.00
C GLU A 336 3.82 -6.82 -5.80
N THR A 337 4.14 -5.53 -5.78
CA THR A 337 4.92 -4.92 -4.67
C THR A 337 4.11 -4.83 -3.38
N GLY A 338 2.79 -4.66 -3.47
CA GLY A 338 1.89 -4.71 -2.31
C GLY A 338 1.85 -6.10 -1.69
N ARG A 339 1.65 -7.14 -2.51
CA ARG A 339 1.53 -8.53 -2.03
C ARG A 339 2.85 -9.16 -1.56
N MET A 340 4.01 -8.49 -1.74
CA MET A 340 5.28 -8.90 -1.11
C MET A 340 5.18 -8.94 0.42
N THR A 341 4.29 -8.14 1.01
CA THR A 341 4.06 -8.16 2.47
C THR A 341 2.59 -8.17 2.86
N HIS A 342 1.70 -7.77 1.95
CA HIS A 342 0.25 -7.75 2.17
C HIS A 342 -0.46 -8.65 1.15
N PRO A 343 -0.26 -9.97 1.19
CA PRO A 343 -0.87 -10.92 0.25
C PRO A 343 -2.36 -11.16 0.58
N HIS A 344 -3.13 -10.08 0.71
CA HIS A 344 -4.58 -10.04 0.89
C HIS A 344 -5.15 -8.87 0.06
N PRO A 345 -6.30 -9.03 -0.65
CA PRO A 345 -6.86 -7.99 -1.51
C PRO A 345 -7.10 -6.65 -0.81
N THR A 346 -7.61 -6.65 0.43
CA THR A 346 -7.72 -5.41 1.24
C THR A 346 -6.39 -4.65 1.37
N GLY A 347 -5.27 -5.36 1.50
CA GLY A 347 -3.95 -4.74 1.64
C GLY A 347 -3.39 -4.27 0.28
N PHE A 348 -3.17 -5.18 -0.67
CA PHE A 348 -2.53 -4.81 -1.94
C PHE A 348 -3.40 -3.93 -2.85
N LEU A 349 -4.74 -3.94 -2.73
CA LEU A 349 -5.56 -2.95 -3.46
C LEU A 349 -5.42 -1.54 -2.88
N GLY A 350 -4.97 -1.40 -1.63
CA GLY A 350 -4.52 -0.13 -1.07
C GLY A 350 -3.28 0.43 -1.75
N ALA A 351 -2.35 -0.43 -2.15
CA ALA A 351 -1.21 -0.06 -2.99
C ALA A 351 -1.69 0.48 -4.34
N VAL A 352 -2.64 -0.21 -4.97
CA VAL A 352 -3.28 0.22 -6.22
C VAL A 352 -3.95 1.58 -6.06
N ALA A 353 -4.71 1.80 -5.00
CA ALA A 353 -5.36 3.09 -4.74
C ALA A 353 -4.35 4.23 -4.61
N SER A 354 -3.29 4.05 -3.82
CA SER A 354 -2.26 5.08 -3.56
C SER A 354 -1.48 5.41 -4.83
N ALA A 355 -1.08 4.40 -5.61
CA ALA A 355 -0.42 4.58 -6.90
C ALA A 355 -1.34 5.29 -7.90
N LEU A 356 -2.61 4.86 -7.99
CA LEU A 356 -3.57 5.41 -8.94
C LEU A 356 -3.88 6.88 -8.65
N PHE A 357 -4.16 7.23 -7.40
CA PHE A 357 -4.46 8.62 -7.00
C PHE A 357 -3.26 9.54 -7.27
N THR A 358 -2.06 9.04 -7.05
CA THR A 358 -0.83 9.77 -7.40
C THR A 358 -0.73 10.00 -8.91
N SER A 359 -1.05 9.00 -9.74
CA SER A 359 -1.09 9.18 -11.20
C SER A 359 -2.16 10.20 -11.63
N TYR A 360 -3.32 10.19 -10.97
CA TYR A 360 -4.40 11.14 -11.25
C TYR A 360 -4.05 12.57 -10.83
N ALA A 361 -3.29 12.74 -9.74
CA ALA A 361 -2.74 14.04 -9.35
C ALA A 361 -1.80 14.60 -10.41
N VAL A 362 -0.89 13.76 -10.96
CA VAL A 362 0.00 14.13 -12.06
C VAL A 362 -0.77 14.51 -13.32
N GLN A 363 -1.85 13.77 -13.63
CA GLN A 363 -2.73 14.02 -14.78
C GLN A 363 -3.65 15.23 -14.61
N ARG A 364 -3.66 15.88 -13.44
CA ARG A 364 -4.63 16.94 -13.07
C ARG A 364 -6.09 16.49 -13.21
N ARG A 365 -6.35 15.19 -12.99
CA ARG A 365 -7.71 14.63 -13.02
C ARG A 365 -8.51 15.17 -11.83
N PRO A 366 -9.79 15.59 -11.98
CA PRO A 366 -10.58 16.09 -10.87
C PRO A 366 -10.68 15.09 -9.71
N ILE A 367 -10.36 15.53 -8.49
CA ILE A 367 -10.26 14.69 -7.28
C ILE A 367 -11.56 13.92 -7.00
N THR A 368 -12.71 14.54 -7.29
CA THR A 368 -14.04 13.95 -7.15
C THR A 368 -14.24 12.67 -7.98
N THR A 369 -13.42 12.44 -9.01
CA THR A 369 -13.52 11.25 -9.88
C THR A 369 -12.58 10.11 -9.48
N TRP A 370 -11.66 10.33 -8.54
CA TRP A 370 -10.57 9.39 -8.28
C TRP A 370 -11.06 8.05 -7.73
N GLY A 371 -11.96 8.07 -6.76
CA GLY A 371 -12.52 6.85 -6.17
C GLY A 371 -13.37 6.04 -7.15
N LEU A 372 -14.09 6.70 -8.07
CA LEU A 372 -14.82 5.99 -9.13
C LEU A 372 -13.83 5.33 -10.10
N GLY A 373 -12.77 6.03 -10.50
CA GLY A 373 -11.69 5.46 -11.31
C GLY A 373 -11.00 4.27 -10.64
N LEU A 374 -10.85 4.27 -9.31
CA LEU A 374 -10.35 3.10 -8.58
C LEU A 374 -11.26 1.88 -8.74
N LEU A 375 -12.58 2.06 -8.59
CA LEU A 375 -13.55 0.96 -8.66
C LEU A 375 -13.80 0.47 -10.09
N GLU A 376 -13.90 1.38 -11.05
CA GLU A 376 -14.35 1.09 -12.41
C GLU A 376 -13.20 0.84 -13.39
N GLU A 377 -12.00 1.39 -13.13
CA GLU A 377 -10.85 1.25 -14.02
C GLU A 377 -9.79 0.32 -13.41
N ALA A 378 -9.25 0.65 -12.23
CA ALA A 378 -8.08 -0.04 -11.68
C ALA A 378 -8.41 -1.41 -11.04
N CYS A 379 -9.49 -1.52 -10.26
CA CYS A 379 -9.87 -2.80 -9.63
C CYS A 379 -10.15 -3.92 -10.65
N PRO A 380 -10.87 -3.70 -11.76
CA PRO A 380 -11.05 -4.72 -12.81
C PRO A 380 -9.76 -5.17 -13.46
N VAL A 381 -8.83 -4.24 -13.72
CA VAL A 381 -7.49 -4.54 -14.22
C VAL A 381 -6.73 -5.40 -13.22
N ALA A 382 -6.73 -5.02 -11.93
CA ALA A 382 -6.08 -5.78 -10.87
C ALA A 382 -6.63 -7.21 -10.76
N LYS A 383 -7.95 -7.36 -10.84
CA LYS A 383 -8.61 -8.68 -10.77
C LYS A 383 -8.21 -9.57 -11.95
N THR A 384 -8.13 -8.98 -13.15
CA THR A 384 -7.71 -9.69 -14.37
C THR A 384 -6.25 -10.13 -14.26
N PHE A 385 -5.38 -9.24 -13.78
CA PHE A 385 -3.97 -9.53 -13.56
C PHE A 385 -3.75 -10.63 -12.51
N VAL A 386 -4.43 -10.58 -11.35
CA VAL A 386 -4.31 -11.63 -10.33
C VAL A 386 -4.65 -13.00 -10.92
N LYS A 387 -5.72 -13.09 -11.72
CA LYS A 387 -6.10 -14.34 -12.41
C LYS A 387 -5.05 -14.81 -13.40
N SER A 388 -4.47 -13.89 -14.19
CA SER A 388 -3.47 -14.26 -15.21
C SER A 388 -2.16 -14.75 -14.60
N THR A 389 -1.75 -14.22 -13.44
CA THR A 389 -0.53 -14.65 -12.73
C THR A 389 -0.63 -16.04 -12.09
N GLY A 390 -1.85 -16.57 -11.90
CA GLY A 390 -2.06 -17.90 -11.34
C GLY A 390 -1.64 -18.09 -9.87
N TYR A 391 -1.37 -17.02 -9.13
CA TYR A 391 -0.88 -17.07 -7.75
C TYR A 391 -1.94 -16.67 -6.73
N ALA A 392 -2.22 -17.56 -5.75
CA ALA A 392 -3.21 -17.34 -4.68
C ALA A 392 -4.59 -16.85 -5.18
N VAL A 393 -4.99 -17.30 -6.38
CA VAL A 393 -6.16 -16.77 -7.09
C VAL A 393 -7.45 -17.04 -6.31
N LYS A 394 -7.63 -18.29 -5.84
CA LYS A 394 -8.86 -18.70 -5.18
C LYS A 394 -9.07 -17.96 -3.86
N GLU A 395 -8.02 -17.86 -3.05
CA GLU A 395 -8.02 -17.14 -1.79
C GLU A 395 -8.34 -15.66 -2.03
N THR A 396 -7.64 -15.04 -2.98
CA THR A 396 -7.83 -13.63 -3.33
C THR A 396 -9.24 -13.34 -3.87
N GLU A 397 -9.81 -14.25 -4.67
CA GLU A 397 -11.18 -14.08 -5.18
C GLU A 397 -12.25 -14.14 -4.08
N ASN A 398 -12.04 -14.97 -3.04
CA ASN A 398 -12.98 -15.08 -1.92
C ASN A 398 -13.06 -13.77 -1.13
N ASP A 399 -11.92 -13.10 -0.91
CA ASP A 399 -11.83 -11.92 -0.05
C ASP A 399 -11.89 -10.59 -0.82
N TRP A 400 -11.99 -10.63 -2.15
CA TRP A 400 -11.97 -9.46 -3.04
C TRP A 400 -13.02 -8.39 -2.72
N ASN A 401 -14.23 -8.83 -2.38
CA ASN A 401 -15.40 -7.96 -2.33
C ASN A 401 -15.40 -6.99 -1.14
N TYR A 402 -14.61 -7.26 -0.10
CA TYR A 402 -14.55 -6.37 1.05
C TYR A 402 -14.07 -4.97 0.66
N PHE A 403 -12.93 -4.90 -0.04
CA PHE A 403 -12.32 -3.62 -0.44
C PHE A 403 -13.27 -2.83 -1.35
N THR A 404 -13.75 -3.44 -2.43
CA THR A 404 -14.62 -2.75 -3.39
C THR A 404 -15.96 -2.36 -2.79
N GLY A 405 -16.51 -3.18 -1.88
CA GLY A 405 -17.74 -2.88 -1.15
C GLY A 405 -17.58 -1.66 -0.23
N LYS A 406 -16.50 -1.59 0.54
CA LYS A 406 -16.19 -0.45 1.42
C LYS A 406 -15.98 0.84 0.64
N TRP A 407 -15.25 0.79 -0.48
CA TRP A 407 -15.06 1.95 -1.34
C TRP A 407 -16.35 2.43 -1.98
N LYS A 408 -17.20 1.53 -2.48
CA LYS A 408 -18.52 1.89 -2.99
C LYS A 408 -19.36 2.60 -1.93
N TRP A 409 -19.39 2.04 -0.72
CA TRP A 409 -20.09 2.64 0.42
C TRP A 409 -19.59 4.04 0.75
N TYR A 410 -18.27 4.27 0.77
CA TYR A 410 -17.69 5.59 1.00
C TYR A 410 -18.06 6.60 -0.08
N LEU A 411 -18.03 6.19 -1.36
CA LEU A 411 -18.45 7.07 -2.45
C LEU A 411 -19.93 7.42 -2.37
N ASP A 412 -20.79 6.46 -2.01
CA ASP A 412 -22.22 6.72 -1.76
C ASP A 412 -22.38 7.72 -0.60
N LEU A 413 -21.65 7.53 0.49
CA LEU A 413 -21.65 8.41 1.67
C LEU A 413 -21.28 9.85 1.33
N ARG A 414 -20.34 10.06 0.39
CA ARG A 414 -19.89 11.37 -0.07
C ARG A 414 -20.67 11.92 -1.27
N GLY A 415 -21.63 11.18 -1.82
CA GLY A 415 -22.36 11.57 -3.02
C GLY A 415 -21.54 11.47 -4.32
N LEU A 416 -20.43 10.75 -4.30
CA LEU A 416 -19.47 10.60 -5.40
C LEU A 416 -19.73 9.39 -6.30
N SER A 417 -20.75 8.58 -6.00
CA SER A 417 -21.15 7.42 -6.82
C SER A 417 -21.92 7.77 -8.09
N LEU A 418 -22.38 9.01 -8.18
CA LEU A 418 -22.93 9.61 -9.39
C LEU A 418 -21.92 10.67 -9.83
N GLU A 419 -21.75 10.92 -11.14
CA GLU A 419 -20.90 11.98 -11.71
C GLU A 419 -21.41 13.37 -11.31
N THR A 420 -21.38 13.68 -10.02
CA THR A 420 -21.76 14.95 -9.43
C THR A 420 -20.50 15.64 -8.92
N GLU A 421 -20.46 16.96 -9.05
CA GLU A 421 -19.30 17.74 -8.63
C GLU A 421 -19.33 18.10 -7.13
N SER A 422 -20.45 17.86 -6.43
CA SER A 422 -20.64 18.27 -5.05
C SER A 422 -20.36 17.14 -4.05
N VAL A 423 -19.40 17.34 -3.16
CA VAL A 423 -19.11 16.43 -2.05
C VAL A 423 -20.09 16.68 -0.90
N THR A 424 -20.72 15.61 -0.40
CA THR A 424 -21.58 15.67 0.79
C THR A 424 -20.75 15.54 2.07
N TRP A 425 -20.85 16.53 2.95
CA TRP A 425 -20.19 16.53 4.25
C TRP A 425 -21.21 16.47 5.39
N PRO A 426 -20.92 15.76 6.49
CA PRO A 426 -21.63 15.97 7.75
C PRO A 426 -21.45 17.42 8.23
N ASP A 427 -22.39 17.91 9.03
CA ASP A 427 -22.27 19.18 9.76
C ASP A 427 -22.79 18.94 11.19
N PRO A 428 -21.93 19.00 12.22
CA PRO A 428 -20.49 19.35 12.19
C PRO A 428 -19.57 18.25 11.62
N TYR A 429 -18.34 18.63 11.24
CA TYR A 429 -17.26 17.71 10.81
C TYR A 429 -15.86 18.12 11.31
N GLY A 430 -15.77 18.43 12.60
CA GLY A 430 -14.53 18.78 13.30
C GLY A 430 -13.70 17.56 13.71
N PRO A 431 -12.61 17.74 14.47
CA PRO A 431 -11.72 16.63 14.85
C PRO A 431 -12.43 15.46 15.55
N ALA A 432 -13.36 15.73 16.46
CA ALA A 432 -14.12 14.69 17.16
C ALA A 432 -15.07 13.92 16.22
N GLU A 433 -15.77 14.62 15.34
CA GLU A 433 -16.66 13.98 14.37
C GLU A 433 -15.89 13.19 13.30
N ARG A 434 -14.69 13.66 12.93
CA ARG A 434 -13.82 12.94 12.01
C ARG A 434 -13.27 11.66 12.62
N ASP A 435 -12.87 11.65 13.89
CA ASP A 435 -12.45 10.40 14.57
C ASP A 435 -13.56 9.34 14.52
N GLU A 436 -14.81 9.71 14.84
CA GLU A 436 -15.95 8.79 14.76
C GLU A 436 -16.22 8.33 13.32
N ALA A 437 -16.11 9.23 12.35
CA ALA A 437 -16.25 8.88 10.94
C ALA A 437 -15.15 7.91 10.49
N TYR A 438 -13.88 8.18 10.79
CA TYR A 438 -12.74 7.35 10.40
C TYR A 438 -12.79 5.97 11.07
N LYS A 439 -13.28 5.90 12.30
CA LYS A 439 -13.59 4.64 12.97
C LYS A 439 -14.65 3.83 12.21
N SER A 440 -15.66 4.47 11.62
CA SER A 440 -16.65 3.79 10.76
C SER A 440 -16.05 3.30 9.42
N PHE A 441 -15.02 3.97 8.91
CA PHE A 441 -14.31 3.58 7.69
C PHE A 441 -13.48 2.31 7.94
N SER A 442 -12.93 2.21 9.15
CA SER A 442 -12.01 1.17 9.55
C SER A 442 -12.51 -0.28 9.44
N LEU A 443 -11.55 -1.20 9.36
CA LEU A 443 -11.79 -2.64 9.46
C LEU A 443 -12.05 -3.06 10.92
N SER A 444 -11.29 -2.52 11.89
CA SER A 444 -11.29 -2.99 13.28
C SER A 444 -11.14 -1.89 14.33
N GLY A 445 -11.71 -0.70 14.07
CA GLY A 445 -11.85 0.37 15.06
C GLY A 445 -10.73 1.42 15.08
N TRP A 446 -9.64 1.21 14.35
CA TRP A 446 -8.54 2.18 14.20
C TRP A 446 -8.47 2.62 12.74
N GLY A 447 -8.96 3.83 12.44
CA GLY A 447 -9.14 4.32 11.08
C GLY A 447 -7.82 4.68 10.40
N GLY A 448 -7.63 4.19 9.18
CA GLY A 448 -6.41 4.41 8.38
C GLY A 448 -5.44 3.24 8.41
N ARG A 449 -5.67 2.23 9.25
CA ARG A 449 -4.72 1.14 9.50
C ARG A 449 -4.73 0.03 8.45
N SER A 450 -5.68 0.04 7.52
CA SER A 450 -5.87 -1.01 6.52
C SER A 450 -5.69 -0.45 5.11
N GLY A 451 -5.41 -1.34 4.15
CA GLY A 451 -5.20 -0.91 2.77
C GLY A 451 -6.44 -0.27 2.14
N HIS A 452 -7.65 -0.52 2.64
CA HIS A 452 -8.86 0.13 2.12
C HIS A 452 -9.07 1.54 2.67
N ASP A 453 -8.80 1.79 3.95
CA ASP A 453 -9.17 3.03 4.62
C ASP A 453 -8.05 4.07 4.69
N ALA A 454 -6.77 3.69 4.66
CA ALA A 454 -5.67 4.67 4.59
C ALA A 454 -5.78 5.60 3.36
N PRO A 455 -5.84 5.08 2.11
CA PRO A 455 -6.06 5.92 0.94
C PRO A 455 -7.46 6.56 0.89
N MET A 456 -8.45 6.02 1.61
CA MET A 456 -9.80 6.58 1.69
C MET A 456 -9.84 7.86 2.55
N ILE A 457 -9.22 7.82 3.73
CA ILE A 457 -9.07 8.98 4.60
C ILE A 457 -8.18 10.03 3.92
N ALA A 458 -7.12 9.61 3.22
CA ALA A 458 -6.30 10.51 2.42
C ALA A 458 -7.11 11.24 1.33
N LEU A 459 -7.98 10.51 0.61
CA LEU A 459 -8.88 11.12 -0.37
C LEU A 459 -9.91 12.05 0.29
N ASP A 460 -10.48 11.66 1.43
CA ASP A 460 -11.41 12.49 2.19
C ASP A 460 -10.76 13.82 2.61
N ALA A 461 -9.53 13.76 3.09
CA ALA A 461 -8.75 14.94 3.45
C ALA A 461 -8.47 15.84 2.23
N LEU A 462 -8.07 15.27 1.09
CA LEU A 462 -7.84 16.02 -0.15
C LEU A 462 -9.10 16.74 -0.64
N LEU A 463 -10.26 16.08 -0.58
CA LEU A 463 -11.55 16.65 -0.96
C LEU A 463 -11.96 17.79 -0.01
N GLY A 464 -11.70 17.64 1.29
CA GLY A 464 -12.10 18.62 2.31
C GLY A 464 -11.18 19.82 2.42
N ALA A 465 -9.88 19.65 2.16
CA ALA A 465 -8.87 20.70 2.37
C ALA A 465 -8.65 21.60 1.15
N GLY A 466 -8.90 21.09 -0.06
CA GLY A 466 -8.52 21.79 -1.28
C GLY A 466 -7.03 22.17 -1.25
N SER A 467 -6.74 23.46 -1.38
CA SER A 467 -5.37 23.98 -1.43
C SER A 467 -4.86 24.53 -0.09
N ASP A 468 -5.50 24.21 1.03
CA ASP A 468 -5.09 24.61 2.37
C ASP A 468 -4.27 23.50 3.06
N TRP A 469 -2.99 23.78 3.31
CA TRP A 469 -2.07 22.83 3.95
C TRP A 469 -2.45 22.52 5.41
N GLY A 470 -2.92 23.53 6.15
CA GLY A 470 -3.33 23.36 7.54
C GLY A 470 -4.58 22.51 7.66
N GLU A 471 -5.56 22.75 6.78
CA GLU A 471 -6.78 21.93 6.72
C GLU A 471 -6.50 20.51 6.24
N LEU A 472 -5.53 20.31 5.33
CA LEU A 472 -5.10 18.97 4.92
C LEU A 472 -4.54 18.20 6.11
N MET A 473 -3.59 18.79 6.84
CA MET A 473 -2.98 18.13 7.99
C MET A 473 -3.98 17.90 9.12
N SER A 474 -4.86 18.86 9.39
CA SER A 474 -6.02 18.72 10.31
C SER A 474 -6.88 17.49 9.99
N ARG A 475 -7.06 17.16 8.72
CA ARG A 475 -7.87 16.02 8.29
C ARG A 475 -7.11 14.71 8.17
N ALA A 476 -5.89 14.75 7.63
CA ALA A 476 -5.12 13.58 7.25
C ALA A 476 -4.05 13.16 8.25
N GLY A 477 -3.54 14.05 9.09
CA GLY A 477 -2.41 13.75 9.97
C GLY A 477 -2.66 14.06 11.44
N PHE A 478 -3.73 14.79 11.79
CA PHE A 478 -4.07 15.14 13.18
C PHE A 478 -5.41 14.53 13.58
N HIS A 479 -5.47 13.21 13.63
CA HIS A 479 -6.67 12.46 14.03
C HIS A 479 -6.29 11.24 14.87
N GLY A 480 -7.24 10.68 15.61
CA GLY A 480 -7.04 9.54 16.52
C GLY A 480 -6.86 8.17 15.83
N GLY A 481 -6.49 8.20 14.55
CA GLY A 481 -6.37 7.06 13.67
C GLY A 481 -4.91 6.66 13.46
N ASP A 482 -4.64 5.95 12.38
CA ASP A 482 -3.30 5.69 11.86
C ASP A 482 -2.89 6.90 11.01
N SER A 483 -2.38 7.93 11.70
CA SER A 483 -2.31 9.31 11.20
C SER A 483 -1.10 9.60 10.31
N ASP A 484 0.05 8.98 10.57
CA ASP A 484 1.20 9.04 9.67
C ASP A 484 0.89 8.33 8.33
N SER A 485 0.30 7.13 8.37
CA SER A 485 -0.03 6.34 7.17
C SER A 485 -1.04 7.04 6.24
N THR A 486 -1.97 7.80 6.82
CA THR A 486 -2.97 8.56 6.05
C THR A 486 -2.36 9.87 5.53
N ALA A 487 -1.55 10.55 6.35
CA ALA A 487 -0.86 11.77 5.97
C ALA A 487 0.19 11.55 4.87
N VAL A 488 0.97 10.46 4.90
CA VAL A 488 2.01 10.17 3.90
C VAL A 488 1.42 10.05 2.49
N ILE A 489 0.22 9.46 2.37
CA ILE A 489 -0.52 9.33 1.10
C ILE A 489 -1.13 10.67 0.69
N ALA A 490 -1.84 11.33 1.61
CA ALA A 490 -2.55 12.58 1.34
C ALA A 490 -1.59 13.69 0.92
N CYS A 491 -0.50 13.87 1.66
CA CYS A 491 0.49 14.91 1.42
C CYS A 491 1.29 14.67 0.15
N CYS A 492 1.50 13.41 -0.25
CA CYS A 492 2.10 13.10 -1.55
C CYS A 492 1.24 13.63 -2.71
N CYS A 493 -0.05 13.28 -2.70
CA CYS A 493 -1.00 13.75 -3.71
C CYS A 493 -1.16 15.27 -3.67
N TRP A 494 -1.25 15.86 -2.47
CA TRP A 494 -1.40 17.30 -2.30
C TRP A 494 -0.19 18.07 -2.81
N GLY A 495 1.04 17.61 -2.53
CA GLY A 495 2.26 18.23 -3.03
C GLY A 495 2.37 18.23 -4.55
N LEU A 496 1.89 17.17 -5.21
CA LEU A 496 1.78 17.13 -6.67
C LEU A 496 0.76 18.15 -7.20
N LEU A 497 -0.33 18.36 -6.48
CA LEU A 497 -1.39 19.29 -6.87
C LEU A 497 -1.00 20.76 -6.67
N TYR A 498 -0.31 21.09 -5.57
CA TYR A 498 -0.17 22.48 -5.10
C TYR A 498 1.27 22.94 -4.85
N GLY A 499 2.26 22.06 -4.96
CA GLY A 499 3.67 22.41 -4.73
C GLY A 499 3.97 22.75 -3.27
N LEU A 500 5.00 23.57 -3.04
CA LEU A 500 5.48 23.95 -1.69
C LEU A 500 5.05 25.36 -1.25
N ASP A 501 4.46 26.16 -2.14
CA ASP A 501 4.26 27.60 -1.94
C ASP A 501 3.43 27.95 -0.69
N LYS A 502 2.51 27.07 -0.32
CA LYS A 502 1.62 27.26 0.84
C LYS A 502 2.06 26.48 2.08
N VAL A 503 3.21 25.81 2.02
CA VAL A 503 3.75 25.01 3.13
C VAL A 503 4.79 25.83 3.89
N PRO A 504 4.65 26.00 5.22
CA PRO A 504 5.67 26.69 6.02
C PRO A 504 7.03 26.02 5.85
N GLN A 505 8.08 26.82 5.61
CA GLN A 505 9.41 26.28 5.31
C GLN A 505 9.96 25.40 6.45
N CYS A 506 9.64 25.73 7.71
CA CYS A 506 10.02 24.94 8.88
C CYS A 506 9.50 23.50 8.84
N ASN A 507 8.38 23.24 8.14
CA ASN A 507 7.79 21.91 8.06
C ASN A 507 8.59 20.94 7.19
N TYR A 508 9.49 21.42 6.32
CA TYR A 508 10.22 20.53 5.40
C TYR A 508 11.71 20.81 5.31
N ARG A 509 12.18 21.96 5.81
CA ARG A 509 13.56 22.41 5.58
C ARG A 509 14.59 21.40 6.06
N ASN A 510 14.37 20.85 7.24
CA ASN A 510 15.29 19.98 7.97
C ASN A 510 14.73 18.55 8.12
N LEU A 511 13.74 18.17 7.29
CA LEU A 511 13.15 16.84 7.28
C LEU A 511 14.24 15.78 7.12
N GLU A 512 14.14 14.71 7.91
CA GLU A 512 14.95 13.51 7.77
C GLU A 512 14.85 12.96 6.34
N TYR A 513 15.97 12.52 5.76
CA TYR A 513 16.04 12.00 4.38
C TYR A 513 15.61 12.94 3.25
N ARG A 514 15.42 14.24 3.52
CA ARG A 514 15.08 15.25 2.50
C ARG A 514 15.86 15.09 1.18
N GLY A 515 17.20 15.02 1.26
CA GLY A 515 18.03 14.90 0.05
C GLY A 515 17.79 13.59 -0.73
N ARG A 516 17.47 12.48 -0.05
CA ARG A 516 17.10 11.22 -0.69
C ARG A 516 15.75 11.35 -1.40
N LEU A 517 14.75 11.93 -0.72
CA LEU A 517 13.40 12.17 -1.25
C LEU A 517 13.43 13.07 -2.50
N GLU A 518 14.17 14.18 -2.44
CA GLU A 518 14.35 15.08 -3.58
C GLU A 518 15.03 14.35 -4.76
N SER A 519 16.11 13.62 -4.49
CA SER A 519 16.86 12.85 -5.51
C SER A 519 15.98 11.80 -6.22
N VAL A 520 15.23 10.99 -5.47
CA VAL A 520 14.38 9.96 -6.11
C VAL A 520 13.25 10.60 -6.90
N ALA A 521 12.69 11.73 -6.44
CA ALA A 521 11.66 12.46 -7.16
C ALA A 521 12.14 12.92 -8.55
N GLN A 522 13.35 13.50 -8.62
CA GLN A 522 13.94 13.96 -9.87
C GLN A 522 14.21 12.80 -10.83
N LYS A 523 14.76 11.69 -10.34
CA LYS A 523 14.99 10.48 -11.15
C LYS A 523 13.69 9.86 -11.65
N LEU A 524 12.66 9.79 -10.80
CA LEU A 524 11.33 9.32 -11.20
C LEU A 524 10.74 10.22 -12.29
N TYR A 525 10.88 11.54 -12.18
CA TYR A 525 10.42 12.47 -13.21
C TYR A 525 11.09 12.18 -14.56
N THR A 526 12.42 12.05 -14.58
CA THR A 526 13.20 11.74 -15.79
C THR A 526 12.85 10.39 -16.43
N LEU A 527 12.41 9.40 -15.65
CA LEU A 527 12.00 8.10 -16.18
C LEU A 527 10.56 8.09 -16.72
N SER A 528 9.78 9.11 -16.37
CA SER A 528 8.34 9.19 -16.68
C SER A 528 8.00 10.16 -17.80
N HIS A 529 8.89 11.13 -18.07
CA HIS A 529 8.77 12.20 -19.07
C HIS A 529 10.07 12.29 -19.87
#